data_AF-A0A857DD37-F1
#
_entry.id   AF-A0A857DD37-F1
#
_cell.length_a   1.000
_cell.length_b   1.000
_cell.length_c   1.000
_cell.angle_alpha   90.00
_cell.angle_beta   90.00
_cell.angle_gamma   90.00
#
_symmetry.space_group_name_H-M   'P 1'
#
loop_
_entity.id
_entity.type
_entity.pdbx_description
1 polymer ?
#
loop_
_entity_poly.entity_id
_entity_poly.type
_entity_poly.pdbx_seq_one_letter_code
_entity_poly.pdbx_strand_id
1 'polypeptide(L)'
;MHLGLQNKVIKSPNASYIKIDLSLNNPNLLEKLEQLPAPDIILASPPCESWSVADGHSRQINLVDNEFKLNNYSFYQMYNKIMKPKRQRSFIQKQTKRILGESTITQTINIIQHFKPKIWIIENPRNSLMWNYIESFLGFNGIKNKTYYSNYDLNFSQKPTIFYSNIELNLKYDFSIKGNKNFYNSGNYESRSKIPKDLIIDIIKQCQNKLENYESSK
;
A
#
# COMPACT_ATOMS: atom_id res chain seq x y z
N MET A 1 -0.89 -20.06 11.18
CA MET A 1 -2.29 -20.00 11.64
C MET A 1 -2.84 -18.60 11.34
N HIS A 2 -3.46 -18.40 10.18
CA HIS A 2 -4.15 -17.14 9.85
C HIS A 2 -5.61 -17.27 10.31
N LEU A 3 -5.91 -16.73 11.49
CA LEU A 3 -7.28 -16.47 11.95
C LEU A 3 -7.51 -14.96 11.87
N GLY A 4 -8.27 -14.55 10.86
CA GLY A 4 -8.55 -13.15 10.57
C GLY A 4 -9.43 -13.02 9.32
N LEU A 5 -10.73 -13.25 9.53
CA LEU A 5 -11.84 -13.14 8.58
C LEU A 5 -11.86 -11.79 7.85
N GLN A 6 -12.05 -11.84 6.53
CA GLN A 6 -13.14 -11.08 5.89
C GLN A 6 -13.56 -11.73 4.57
N ASN A 7 -14.77 -12.31 4.64
CA ASN A 7 -15.56 -12.77 3.52
C ASN A 7 -16.26 -11.56 2.89
N LYS A 8 -15.92 -11.24 1.64
CA LYS A 8 -16.86 -10.78 0.62
C LYS A 8 -16.17 -10.84 -0.73
N VAL A 9 -16.40 -11.94 -1.43
CA VAL A 9 -16.05 -12.09 -2.83
C VAL A 9 -16.99 -11.18 -3.62
N ILE A 10 -16.48 -10.07 -4.14
CA ILE A 10 -17.17 -9.33 -5.20
C ILE A 10 -16.83 -10.07 -6.50
N LYS A 11 -17.75 -10.91 -6.97
CA LYS A 11 -17.63 -11.53 -8.30
C LYS A 11 -17.90 -10.46 -9.36
N SER A 12 -16.84 -9.98 -10.02
CA SER A 12 -16.99 -9.43 -11.37
C SER A 12 -17.03 -10.60 -12.35
N PRO A 13 -18.04 -10.70 -13.24
CA PRO A 13 -18.21 -11.86 -14.11
C PRO A 13 -17.05 -12.10 -15.09
N ASN A 14 -16.17 -11.12 -15.31
CA ASN A 14 -15.07 -11.19 -16.28
C ASN A 14 -13.67 -11.00 -15.67
N ALA A 15 -13.53 -10.98 -14.33
CA ALA A 15 -12.23 -10.84 -13.68
C ALA A 15 -11.79 -12.18 -13.08
N SER A 16 -10.84 -12.86 -13.73
CA SER A 16 -10.13 -13.98 -13.12
C SER A 16 -9.20 -13.45 -12.04
N TYR A 17 -9.59 -13.60 -10.76
CA TYR A 17 -8.71 -13.31 -9.63
C TYR A 17 -8.22 -14.63 -9.01
N ILE A 18 -6.96 -14.65 -8.62
CA ILE A 18 -6.35 -15.77 -7.89
C ILE A 18 -6.04 -15.28 -6.49
N LYS A 19 -6.47 -16.04 -5.48
CA LYS A 19 -6.16 -15.74 -4.08
C LYS A 19 -4.83 -16.40 -3.72
N ILE A 20 -3.81 -15.58 -3.48
CA ILE A 20 -2.46 -16.04 -3.12
C ILE A 20 -2.03 -15.30 -1.84
N ASP A 21 -1.40 -16.03 -0.92
CA ASP A 21 -0.76 -15.44 0.26
C ASP A 21 0.58 -14.81 -0.15
N LEU A 22 0.66 -13.49 -0.12
CA LEU A 22 1.85 -12.71 -0.49
C LEU A 22 2.81 -12.48 0.69
N SER A 23 2.68 -13.20 1.80
CA SER A 23 3.63 -13.10 2.91
C SER A 23 4.96 -13.81 2.59
N LEU A 24 6.06 -13.29 3.14
CA LEU A 24 7.39 -13.94 3.14
C LEU A 24 7.36 -15.37 3.69
N ASN A 25 6.37 -15.70 4.53
CA ASN A 25 6.24 -17.03 5.12
C ASN A 25 5.58 -18.04 4.17
N ASN A 26 5.24 -17.65 2.95
CA ASN A 26 4.79 -18.57 1.90
C ASN A 26 6.01 -19.02 1.06
N PRO A 27 6.66 -20.16 1.38
CA PRO A 27 7.89 -20.58 0.72
C PRO A 27 7.70 -20.87 -0.78
N ASN A 28 6.48 -21.22 -1.20
CA ASN A 28 6.17 -21.61 -2.58
C ASN A 28 5.53 -20.46 -3.36
N LEU A 29 5.67 -19.21 -2.89
CA LEU A 29 5.01 -18.08 -3.53
C LEU A 29 5.51 -17.85 -4.96
N LEU A 30 6.83 -17.80 -5.14
CA LEU A 30 7.41 -17.54 -6.47
C LEU A 30 7.07 -18.69 -7.43
N GLU A 31 7.24 -19.94 -7.01
CA GLU A 31 6.86 -21.13 -7.79
C GLU A 31 5.39 -21.07 -8.26
N LYS A 32 4.46 -20.68 -7.38
CA LYS A 32 3.05 -20.51 -7.76
C LYS A 32 2.82 -19.38 -8.75
N LEU A 33 3.60 -18.30 -8.67
CA LEU A 33 3.47 -17.17 -9.58
C LEU A 33 4.12 -17.47 -10.94
N GLU A 34 5.18 -18.29 -10.99
CA GLU A 34 5.84 -18.75 -12.22
C GLU A 34 4.93 -19.63 -13.08
N GLN A 35 3.90 -20.23 -12.49
CA GLN A 35 2.86 -20.97 -13.22
C GLN A 35 1.91 -20.05 -14.01
N LEU A 36 1.98 -18.74 -13.79
CA LEU A 36 1.20 -17.73 -14.51
C LEU A 36 2.03 -17.08 -15.61
N PRO A 37 1.41 -16.46 -16.63
CA PRO A 37 2.15 -15.65 -17.59
C PRO A 37 2.97 -14.57 -16.90
N ALA A 38 4.22 -14.40 -17.35
CA ALA A 38 5.10 -13.35 -16.84
C ALA A 38 4.44 -11.96 -17.04
N PRO A 39 4.36 -11.12 -15.99
CA PRO A 39 3.63 -9.87 -16.08
C PRO A 39 4.43 -8.77 -16.79
N ASP A 40 3.80 -8.07 -17.74
CA ASP A 40 4.34 -6.79 -18.26
C ASP A 40 4.23 -5.66 -17.23
N ILE A 41 3.17 -5.70 -16.42
CA ILE A 41 2.83 -4.68 -15.42
C ILE A 41 2.58 -5.34 -14.07
N ILE A 42 3.22 -4.83 -13.01
CA ILE A 42 2.85 -5.14 -11.62
C ILE A 42 2.30 -3.87 -10.97
N LEU A 43 1.02 -3.90 -10.57
CA LEU A 43 0.38 -2.83 -9.79
C LEU A 43 -0.01 -3.40 -8.40
N ALA A 44 0.54 -2.82 -7.34
CA ALA A 44 0.34 -3.27 -5.97
C ALA A 44 -0.15 -2.14 -5.05
N SER A 45 -0.98 -2.48 -4.05
CA SER A 45 -1.37 -1.59 -2.93
C SER A 45 -1.21 -2.36 -1.62
N PRO A 46 0.03 -2.53 -1.11
CA PRO A 46 0.28 -3.27 0.12
C PRO A 46 -0.34 -2.56 1.34
N PRO A 47 -0.68 -3.31 2.40
CA PRO A 47 -1.38 -2.77 3.57
C PRO A 47 -0.58 -1.65 4.24
N CYS A 48 -1.26 -0.56 4.60
CA CYS A 48 -0.61 0.62 5.16
C CYS A 48 -0.61 0.65 6.70
N GLU A 49 -1.36 -0.23 7.38
CA GLU A 49 -1.60 -0.15 8.82
C GLU A 49 -0.33 -0.20 9.68
N SER A 50 0.68 -0.92 9.22
CA SER A 50 1.98 -1.06 9.89
C SER A 50 2.85 0.19 9.76
N TRP A 51 2.62 0.93 8.70
CA TRP A 51 3.42 2.06 8.23
C TRP A 51 2.71 3.40 8.43
N SER A 52 1.45 3.34 8.88
CA SER A 52 0.58 4.49 8.99
C SER A 52 0.98 5.37 10.17
N VAL A 53 1.19 6.65 9.86
CA VAL A 53 1.36 7.70 10.86
C VAL A 53 0.04 8.12 11.52
N ALA A 54 -1.11 7.64 11.02
CA ALA A 54 -2.43 8.06 11.49
C ALA A 54 -2.74 7.63 12.93
N ASP A 55 -2.05 6.61 13.46
CA ASP A 55 -2.24 6.16 14.86
C ASP A 55 -1.40 6.96 15.88
N GLY A 56 -0.79 8.06 15.44
CA GLY A 56 -0.02 8.99 16.27
C GLY A 56 1.06 8.28 17.08
N HIS A 57 1.23 8.65 18.34
CA HIS A 57 2.23 8.07 19.24
C HIS A 57 2.02 6.57 19.54
N SER A 58 0.83 6.03 19.28
CA SER A 58 0.50 4.64 19.59
C SER A 58 0.84 3.65 18.45
N ARG A 59 1.36 4.17 17.33
CA ARG A 59 1.89 3.37 16.23
C ARG A 59 3.04 2.46 16.68
N GLN A 60 3.23 1.35 15.98
CA GLN A 60 4.23 0.36 16.36
C GLN A 60 5.65 0.77 15.93
N ILE A 61 5.76 1.42 14.77
CA ILE A 61 7.02 1.89 14.18
C ILE A 61 7.04 3.42 14.25
N ASN A 62 8.12 3.96 14.79
CA ASN A 62 8.44 5.38 14.78
C ASN A 62 9.71 5.61 13.95
N LEU A 63 9.85 6.81 13.42
CA LEU A 63 11.09 7.29 12.83
C LEU A 63 11.66 8.36 13.76
N VAL A 64 12.86 8.13 14.28
CA VAL A 64 13.59 9.06 15.16
C VAL A 64 15.00 9.15 14.62
N ASP A 65 15.44 10.35 14.25
CA ASP A 65 16.76 10.59 13.65
C ASP A 65 17.03 9.69 12.43
N ASN A 66 16.01 9.51 11.58
CA ASN A 66 15.99 8.60 10.43
C ASN A 66 16.13 7.10 10.75
N GLU A 67 16.08 6.70 12.01
CA GLU A 67 16.09 5.29 12.42
C GLU A 67 14.71 4.80 12.85
N PHE A 68 14.40 3.54 12.52
CA PHE A 68 13.18 2.90 12.97
C PHE A 68 13.25 2.50 14.44
N LYS A 69 12.36 3.05 15.26
CA LYS A 69 12.20 2.69 16.68
C LYS A 69 10.87 2.02 16.94
N LEU A 70 10.89 0.88 17.61
CA LEU A 70 9.70 0.11 17.92
C LEU A 70 9.16 0.43 19.32
N ASN A 71 7.85 0.66 19.40
CA ASN A 71 7.17 0.70 20.68
C ASN A 71 7.07 -0.73 21.27
N ASN A 72 7.68 -0.94 22.43
CA ASN A 72 7.76 -2.26 23.07
C ASN A 72 6.52 -2.57 23.93
N TYR A 73 6.49 -3.75 24.55
CA TYR A 73 5.38 -4.18 25.41
C TYR A 73 5.11 -3.18 26.56
N SER A 74 6.17 -2.76 27.25
CA SER A 74 6.06 -1.81 28.38
C SER A 74 5.45 -0.48 27.98
N PHE A 75 5.80 0.04 26.79
CA PHE A 75 5.16 1.25 26.24
C PHE A 75 3.64 1.10 26.18
N TYR A 76 3.13 0.00 25.63
CA TYR A 76 1.68 -0.20 25.48
C TYR A 76 0.99 -0.40 26.83
N GLN A 77 1.66 -1.04 27.80
CA GLN A 77 1.12 -1.17 29.16
C GLN A 77 0.97 0.21 29.82
N MET A 78 1.96 1.08 29.69
CA MET A 78 1.89 2.45 30.23
C MET A 78 0.86 3.29 29.47
N TYR A 79 0.86 3.23 28.14
CA TYR A 79 -0.10 3.93 27.30
C TYR A 79 -1.55 3.56 27.63
N ASN A 80 -1.83 2.27 27.85
CA ASN A 80 -3.18 1.80 28.13
C ASN A 80 -3.68 2.20 29.53
N LYS A 81 -2.78 2.38 30.51
CA LYS A 81 -3.15 2.84 31.87
C LYS A 81 -3.74 4.26 31.86
N ILE A 82 -3.26 5.12 30.95
CA ILE A 82 -3.70 6.53 30.87
C ILE A 82 -4.81 6.76 29.84
N MET A 83 -5.12 5.77 29.00
CA MET A 83 -6.07 5.92 27.90
C MET A 83 -7.44 5.32 28.21
N LYS A 84 -8.48 6.00 27.72
CA LYS A 84 -9.86 5.48 27.73
C LYS A 84 -9.92 4.12 26.99
N PRO A 85 -10.77 3.16 27.42
CA PRO A 85 -10.80 1.80 26.84
C PRO A 85 -10.86 1.74 25.31
N LYS A 86 -11.68 2.58 24.66
CA LYS A 86 -11.81 2.65 23.19
C LYS A 86 -10.54 3.10 22.46
N ARG A 87 -9.56 3.67 23.18
CA ARG A 87 -8.28 4.16 22.66
C ARG A 87 -7.10 3.28 23.06
N GLN A 88 -7.32 2.25 23.88
CA GLN A 88 -6.27 1.31 24.22
C GLN A 88 -5.80 0.55 22.96
N ARG A 89 -4.58 0.04 23.02
CA ARG A 89 -3.94 -0.69 21.93
C ARG A 89 -3.34 -1.99 22.47
N SER A 90 -3.63 -3.10 21.80
CA SER A 90 -2.98 -4.37 22.09
C SER A 90 -1.60 -4.42 21.44
N PHE A 91 -0.56 -4.64 22.25
CA PHE A 91 0.80 -4.86 21.76
C PHE A 91 0.87 -6.02 20.77
N ILE A 92 0.23 -7.15 21.08
CA ILE A 92 0.23 -8.33 20.22
C ILE A 92 -0.40 -8.01 18.86
N GLN A 93 -1.56 -7.35 18.84
CA GLN A 93 -2.19 -6.96 17.57
C GLN A 93 -1.31 -5.98 16.78
N LYS A 94 -0.61 -5.07 17.46
CA LYS A 94 0.33 -4.13 16.82
C LYS A 94 1.54 -4.82 16.22
N GLN A 95 2.12 -5.78 16.93
CA GLN A 95 3.21 -6.61 16.43
C GLN A 95 2.77 -7.48 15.25
N THR A 96 1.61 -8.13 15.32
CA THR A 96 1.07 -8.92 14.21
C THR A 96 0.92 -8.08 12.96
N LYS A 97 0.30 -6.89 13.07
CA LYS A 97 0.19 -5.98 11.93
C LYS A 97 1.55 -5.60 11.39
N ARG A 98 2.49 -5.17 12.26
CA ARG A 98 3.86 -4.84 11.85
C ARG A 98 4.49 -5.94 11.00
N ILE A 99 4.53 -7.17 11.53
CA ILE A 99 5.12 -8.33 10.86
C ILE A 99 4.43 -8.58 9.52
N LEU A 100 3.10 -8.52 9.45
CA LEU A 100 2.36 -8.67 8.19
C LEU A 100 2.71 -7.57 7.18
N GLY A 101 2.83 -6.32 7.63
CA GLY A 101 3.15 -5.18 6.78
C GLY A 101 4.57 -5.25 6.21
N GLU A 102 5.56 -5.57 7.05
CA GLU A 102 6.95 -5.84 6.64
C GLU A 102 7.03 -7.03 5.69
N SER A 103 6.37 -8.13 6.05
CA SER A 103 6.34 -9.33 5.23
C SER A 103 5.76 -9.07 3.84
N THR A 104 4.60 -8.40 3.76
CA THR A 104 3.93 -8.15 2.49
C THR A 104 4.72 -7.21 1.59
N ILE A 105 5.27 -6.11 2.11
CA ILE A 105 6.02 -5.18 1.25
C ILE A 105 7.35 -5.78 0.78
N THR A 106 8.10 -6.47 1.66
CA THR A 106 9.35 -7.12 1.28
C THR A 106 9.11 -8.17 0.20
N GLN A 107 8.05 -8.96 0.35
CA GLN A 107 7.69 -9.95 -0.66
C GLN A 107 7.18 -9.32 -1.96
N THR A 108 6.49 -8.18 -1.90
CA THR A 108 6.11 -7.39 -3.09
C THR A 108 7.36 -6.95 -3.87
N ILE A 109 8.38 -6.45 -3.18
CA ILE A 109 9.65 -6.08 -3.81
C ILE A 109 10.36 -7.31 -4.40
N ASN A 110 10.38 -8.43 -3.68
CA ASN A 110 10.96 -9.68 -4.17
C ASN A 110 10.27 -10.17 -5.47
N ILE A 111 8.93 -10.09 -5.53
CA ILE A 111 8.16 -10.41 -6.75
C ILE A 111 8.58 -9.50 -7.91
N ILE A 112 8.66 -8.18 -7.68
CA ILE A 112 9.08 -7.23 -8.72
C ILE A 112 10.50 -7.52 -9.21
N GLN A 113 11.43 -7.80 -8.30
CA GLN A 113 12.83 -8.10 -8.64
C GLN A 113 12.98 -9.44 -9.38
N HIS A 114 12.14 -10.42 -9.04
CA HIS A 114 12.12 -11.73 -9.68
C HIS A 114 11.57 -11.65 -11.10
N PHE A 115 10.36 -11.10 -11.29
CA PHE A 115 9.69 -11.06 -12.60
C PHE A 115 10.20 -9.93 -13.51
N LYS A 116 10.80 -8.87 -12.95
CA LYS A 116 11.32 -7.71 -13.68
C LYS A 116 10.32 -7.18 -14.72
N PRO A 117 9.09 -6.84 -14.32
CA PRO A 117 8.09 -6.34 -15.25
C PRO A 117 8.61 -5.06 -15.93
N LYS A 118 8.16 -4.80 -17.16
CA LYS A 118 8.47 -3.54 -17.86
C LYS A 118 8.02 -2.33 -17.03
N ILE A 119 6.89 -2.47 -16.32
CA ILE A 119 6.35 -1.43 -15.46
C ILE A 119 5.98 -2.02 -14.09
N TRP A 120 6.37 -1.36 -13.01
CA TRP A 120 5.85 -1.64 -11.67
C TRP A 120 5.38 -0.37 -10.99
N ILE A 121 4.33 -0.49 -10.18
CA ILE A 121 3.70 0.61 -9.45
C ILE A 121 3.25 0.09 -8.07
N ILE A 122 3.62 0.81 -7.01
CA ILE A 122 3.22 0.52 -5.62
C ILE A 122 2.48 1.73 -5.06
N GLU A 123 1.24 1.54 -4.64
CA GLU A 123 0.41 2.57 -4.04
C GLU A 123 0.47 2.53 -2.50
N ASN A 124 0.63 3.70 -1.89
CA ASN A 124 0.41 3.89 -0.45
C ASN A 124 0.14 5.37 -0.12
N PRO A 125 -0.39 5.70 1.07
CA PRO A 125 -0.47 7.08 1.53
C PRO A 125 0.90 7.78 1.48
N ARG A 126 0.90 9.07 1.13
CA ARG A 126 2.14 9.86 0.96
C ARG A 126 3.04 9.86 2.20
N ASN A 127 2.43 9.92 3.39
CA ASN A 127 3.16 10.01 4.66
C ASN A 127 3.43 8.64 5.28
N SER A 128 3.28 7.55 4.51
CA SER A 128 3.58 6.20 4.97
C SER A 128 5.07 6.06 5.27
N LEU A 129 5.41 5.45 6.42
CA LEU A 129 6.79 5.09 6.74
C LEU A 129 7.34 3.98 5.84
N MET A 130 6.47 3.34 5.06
CA MET A 130 6.83 2.32 4.08
C MET A 130 7.83 2.84 3.06
N TRP A 131 7.76 4.13 2.68
CA TRP A 131 8.68 4.70 1.70
C TRP A 131 10.14 4.66 2.18
N ASN A 132 10.38 5.03 3.44
CA ASN A 132 11.72 4.90 4.03
C ASN A 132 12.13 3.43 4.19
N TYR A 133 11.18 2.53 4.45
CA TYR A 133 11.49 1.11 4.52
C TYR A 133 11.92 0.56 3.15
N ILE A 134 11.19 0.88 2.09
CA ILE A 134 11.52 0.46 0.73
C ILE A 134 12.88 1.04 0.29
N GLU A 135 13.09 2.34 0.49
CA GLU A 135 14.28 3.03 -0.01
C GLU A 135 15.53 2.76 0.84
N SER A 136 15.44 2.95 2.15
CA SER A 136 16.62 2.88 3.03
C SER A 136 16.89 1.47 3.57
N PHE A 137 15.85 0.69 3.84
CA PHE A 137 16.02 -0.66 4.41
C PHE A 137 16.10 -1.74 3.33
N LEU A 138 15.23 -1.71 2.32
CA LEU A 138 15.25 -2.68 1.21
C LEU A 138 16.17 -2.25 0.06
N GLY A 139 16.65 -0.99 0.03
CA GLY A 139 17.51 -0.49 -1.03
C GLY A 139 16.83 -0.42 -2.40
N PHE A 140 15.50 -0.36 -2.44
CA PHE A 140 14.72 -0.40 -3.68
C PHE A 140 14.28 1.01 -4.08
N ASN A 141 14.73 1.47 -5.24
CA ASN A 141 14.56 2.86 -5.70
C ASN A 141 13.60 2.98 -6.89
N GLY A 142 12.95 4.13 -6.98
CA GLY A 142 12.03 4.51 -8.05
C GLY A 142 11.50 5.93 -7.88
N ILE A 143 10.44 6.24 -8.62
CA ILE A 143 9.90 7.58 -8.80
C ILE A 143 8.62 7.72 -7.97
N LYS A 144 8.56 8.77 -7.13
CA LYS A 144 7.39 9.09 -6.30
C LYS A 144 6.38 9.94 -7.08
N ASN A 145 5.40 9.30 -7.74
CA ASN A 145 4.32 10.01 -8.43
C ASN A 145 3.22 10.39 -7.43
N LYS A 146 3.12 11.68 -7.10
CA LYS A 146 2.22 12.19 -6.07
C LYS A 146 0.87 12.56 -6.68
N THR A 147 -0.21 12.29 -5.94
CA THR A 147 -1.55 12.80 -6.28
C THR A 147 -2.41 12.97 -5.02
N TYR A 148 -3.65 13.43 -5.20
CA TYR A 148 -4.74 13.34 -4.24
C TYR A 148 -5.91 12.64 -4.91
N TYR A 149 -6.60 11.74 -4.19
CA TYR A 149 -7.76 11.04 -4.75
C TYR A 149 -8.88 12.01 -5.21
N SER A 150 -9.07 13.11 -4.50
CA SER A 150 -10.06 14.15 -4.84
C SER A 150 -9.83 14.80 -6.21
N ASN A 151 -8.63 14.68 -6.78
CA ASN A 151 -8.33 15.23 -8.11
C ASN A 151 -8.95 14.41 -9.25
N TYR A 152 -9.44 13.21 -8.93
CA TYR A 152 -10.11 12.32 -9.85
C TYR A 152 -11.58 12.12 -9.49
N ASP A 153 -11.94 12.20 -8.22
CA ASP A 153 -13.33 12.09 -7.78
C ASP A 153 -13.57 12.89 -6.49
N LEU A 154 -14.41 13.93 -6.56
CA LEU A 154 -14.74 14.80 -5.43
C LEU A 154 -15.47 14.07 -4.28
N ASN A 155 -16.07 12.90 -4.55
CA ASN A 155 -16.67 12.07 -3.52
C ASN A 155 -15.63 11.44 -2.58
N PHE A 156 -14.38 11.34 -3.02
CA PHE A 156 -13.28 10.90 -2.18
C PHE A 156 -12.73 12.06 -1.36
N SER A 157 -12.13 11.74 -0.22
CA SER A 157 -11.37 12.73 0.53
C SER A 157 -10.13 13.22 -0.23
N GLN A 158 -9.57 14.35 0.22
CA GLN A 158 -8.25 14.84 -0.22
C GLN A 158 -7.11 13.97 0.36
N LYS A 159 -7.11 12.67 0.09
CA LYS A 159 -6.10 11.73 0.59
C LYS A 159 -4.80 11.91 -0.18
N PRO A 160 -3.70 12.35 0.47
CA PRO A 160 -2.40 12.43 -0.18
C PRO A 160 -1.84 11.02 -0.41
N THR A 161 -1.54 10.69 -1.67
CA THR A 161 -1.07 9.37 -2.08
C THR A 161 0.19 9.47 -2.93
N ILE A 162 1.02 8.42 -2.87
CA ILE A 162 2.15 8.19 -3.78
C ILE A 162 1.88 6.88 -4.53
N PHE A 163 2.14 6.92 -5.84
CA PHE A 163 2.33 5.75 -6.71
C PHE A 163 3.82 5.67 -7.02
N TYR A 164 4.52 4.78 -6.32
CA TYR A 164 5.95 4.56 -6.48
C TYR A 164 6.21 3.64 -7.65
N SER A 165 6.99 4.05 -8.64
CA SER A 165 7.14 3.29 -9.90
C SER A 165 8.49 3.46 -10.57
N ASN A 166 8.81 2.57 -11.52
CA ASN A 166 9.97 2.76 -12.42
C ASN A 166 9.72 3.74 -13.56
N ILE A 167 8.51 4.29 -13.66
CA ILE A 167 8.12 5.25 -14.69
C ILE A 167 7.57 6.51 -14.05
N GLU A 168 7.74 7.64 -14.73
CA GLU A 168 6.98 8.86 -14.42
C GLU A 168 5.52 8.70 -14.86
N LEU A 169 4.62 9.11 -13.99
CA LEU A 169 3.18 9.19 -14.23
C LEU A 169 2.76 10.66 -14.13
N ASN A 170 2.13 11.17 -15.17
CA ASN A 170 1.63 12.54 -15.22
C ASN A 170 0.27 12.64 -14.51
N LEU A 171 0.24 12.33 -13.22
CA LEU A 171 -0.99 12.31 -12.43
C LEU A 171 -1.47 13.73 -12.14
N LYS A 172 -2.78 13.95 -12.19
CA LYS A 172 -3.41 15.20 -11.72
C LYS A 172 -2.95 15.52 -10.30
N TYR A 173 -2.41 16.72 -10.11
CA TYR A 173 -1.92 17.20 -8.82
C TYR A 173 -2.30 18.67 -8.61
N ASP A 174 -3.15 18.90 -7.63
CA ASP A 174 -3.70 20.21 -7.28
C ASP A 174 -4.20 20.12 -5.83
N PHE A 175 -3.60 20.91 -4.95
CA PHE A 175 -3.93 20.94 -3.52
C PHE A 175 -5.16 21.81 -3.21
N SER A 176 -5.59 22.65 -4.16
CA SER A 176 -6.77 23.49 -4.02
C SER A 176 -8.06 22.67 -4.06
N ILE A 177 -8.09 21.58 -4.85
CA ILE A 177 -9.24 20.68 -4.99
C ILE A 177 -9.48 19.95 -3.67
N LYS A 178 -10.53 20.37 -2.95
CA LYS A 178 -10.96 19.71 -1.72
C LYS A 178 -11.92 18.58 -2.04
N GLY A 179 -11.68 17.43 -1.43
CA GLY A 179 -12.56 16.28 -1.48
C GLY A 179 -13.64 16.30 -0.40
N ASN A 180 -14.45 15.25 -0.36
CA ASN A 180 -15.47 15.03 0.65
C ASN A 180 -14.87 14.89 2.07
N LYS A 181 -15.13 15.87 2.94
CA LYS A 181 -14.67 15.87 4.34
C LYS A 181 -15.30 14.77 5.19
N ASN A 182 -16.51 14.33 4.85
CA ASN A 182 -17.25 13.31 5.59
C ASN A 182 -16.86 11.88 5.18
N PHE A 183 -16.03 11.72 4.16
CA PHE A 183 -15.60 10.42 3.64
C PHE A 183 -14.96 9.53 4.71
N TYR A 184 -14.20 10.11 5.65
CA TYR A 184 -13.58 9.36 6.75
C TYR A 184 -14.54 9.02 7.89
N ASN A 185 -15.59 9.83 8.09
CA ASN A 185 -16.53 9.69 9.20
C ASN A 185 -17.68 8.73 8.88
N SER A 186 -17.99 8.54 7.60
CA SER A 186 -19.11 7.75 7.11
C SER A 186 -18.73 6.34 6.64
N GLY A 187 -17.43 6.03 6.59
CA GLY A 187 -16.90 4.84 5.93
C GLY A 187 -16.22 3.82 6.86
N ASN A 188 -16.29 2.55 6.50
CA ASN A 188 -15.46 1.50 7.10
C ASN A 188 -14.02 1.53 6.53
N TYR A 189 -13.14 0.62 6.94
CA TYR A 189 -11.77 0.60 6.41
C TYR A 189 -11.73 0.40 4.89
N GLU A 190 -12.52 -0.56 4.39
CA GLU A 190 -12.61 -0.91 2.96
C GLU A 190 -13.03 0.28 2.09
N SER A 191 -14.03 1.06 2.51
CA SER A 191 -14.43 2.25 1.75
C SER A 191 -13.34 3.32 1.73
N ARG A 192 -12.56 3.46 2.81
CA ARG A 192 -11.48 4.45 2.94
C ARG A 192 -10.20 4.05 2.18
N SER A 193 -10.03 2.76 1.88
CA SER A 193 -8.90 2.24 1.09
C SER A 193 -9.18 2.19 -0.41
N LYS A 194 -10.40 2.47 -0.86
CA LYS A 194 -10.72 2.54 -2.30
C LYS A 194 -9.89 3.61 -3.01
N ILE A 195 -9.47 3.30 -4.23
CA ILE A 195 -8.84 4.22 -5.16
C ILE A 195 -9.90 4.69 -6.17
N PRO A 196 -9.98 5.99 -6.51
CA PRO A 196 -10.88 6.47 -7.56
C PRO A 196 -10.72 5.70 -8.86
N LYS A 197 -11.83 5.28 -9.47
CA LYS A 197 -11.83 4.49 -10.72
C LYS A 197 -11.10 5.24 -11.84
N ASP A 198 -11.35 6.53 -11.97
CA ASP A 198 -10.76 7.36 -13.02
C ASP A 198 -9.25 7.53 -12.86
N LEU A 199 -8.73 7.49 -11.64
CA LEU A 199 -7.29 7.45 -11.36
C LEU A 199 -6.67 6.13 -11.82
N ILE A 200 -7.32 4.99 -11.55
CA ILE A 200 -6.84 3.69 -12.04
C ILE A 200 -6.81 3.67 -13.57
N ILE A 201 -7.89 4.14 -14.22
CA ILE A 201 -7.98 4.19 -15.68
C ILE A 201 -6.87 5.05 -16.27
N ASP A 202 -6.61 6.22 -15.70
CA ASP A 202 -5.53 7.12 -16.14
C ASP A 202 -4.15 6.44 -16.03
N ILE A 203 -3.86 5.82 -14.89
CA ILE A 203 -2.61 5.07 -14.68
C ILE A 203 -2.45 3.96 -15.72
N ILE A 204 -3.48 3.15 -15.96
CA ILE A 204 -3.42 2.04 -16.92
C ILE A 204 -3.20 2.54 -18.34
N LYS A 205 -3.88 3.62 -18.76
CA LYS A 205 -3.65 4.25 -20.07
C LYS A 205 -2.21 4.73 -20.24
N GLN A 206 -1.65 5.37 -19.22
CA GLN A 206 -0.25 5.80 -19.24
C GLN A 206 0.73 4.62 -19.31
N CYS A 207 0.40 3.49 -18.66
CA CYS A 207 1.19 2.26 -18.78
C CYS A 207 1.14 1.69 -20.20
N GLN A 208 -0.06 1.58 -20.79
CA GLN A 208 -0.26 1.07 -22.15
C GLN A 208 0.52 1.89 -23.17
N ASN A 209 0.40 3.22 -23.14
CA ASN A 209 1.14 4.11 -24.04
C ASN A 209 2.66 3.93 -23.91
N LYS A 210 3.17 3.70 -22.68
CA LYS A 210 4.60 3.43 -22.49
C LYS A 210 5.02 2.07 -23.06
N LEU A 211 4.20 1.04 -22.92
CA LEU A 211 4.46 -0.28 -23.50
C LEU A 211 4.52 -0.24 -25.03
N GLU A 212 3.58 0.45 -25.68
CA GLU A 212 3.55 0.62 -27.14
C GLU A 212 4.81 1.34 -27.67
N ASN A 213 5.28 2.35 -26.93
CA ASN A 213 6.51 3.06 -27.27
C ASN A 213 7.76 2.17 -27.12
N TYR A 214 7.79 1.25 -26.14
CA TYR A 214 8.88 0.28 -26.00
C TYR A 214 8.95 -0.70 -27.18
N GLU A 215 7.80 -1.09 -27.72
CA GLU A 215 7.72 -2.02 -28.85
C GLU A 215 8.06 -1.34 -30.18
N SER A 216 7.71 -0.06 -30.32
CA SER A 216 8.02 0.75 -31.52
C SER A 216 9.49 1.19 -31.61
N SER A 217 10.25 1.07 -30.52
CA SER A 217 11.67 1.46 -30.43
C SER A 217 12.65 0.28 -30.56
N LYS A 218 12.14 -0.93 -30.82
CA LYS A 218 12.92 -2.15 -31.09
C LYS A 218 12.93 -2.45 -32.59
#